data_AF-G0N5U1-F1
#
_entry.id   AF-G0N5U1-F1
#
_cell.length_a   1.000
_cell.length_b   1.000
_cell.length_c   1.000
_cell.angle_alpha   90.00
_cell.angle_beta   90.00
_cell.angle_gamma   90.00
#
_symmetry.space_group_name_H-M   'P 1'
#
loop_
_entity.id
_entity.type
_entity.pdbx_description
1 polymer ?
#
loop_
_entity_poly.entity_id
_entity_poly.type
_entity_poly.pdbx_seq_one_letter_code
_entity_poly.pdbx_strand_id
1 'polypeptide(L)'
;MEPVVTGRQVVASVYPDGVVNTVRSHVPVNIMDRSVKRLYKCDPTDGKCICPVGRHGPLCEEECRAGRCGESCMNKCQCFNGASCNPKTGQCSCSPEWLGPTCQVEMLDPNNIANRGDLPEDWKWRTKR
;
A
#
# COMPACT_ATOMS: atom_id res chain seq x y z
N MET A 1 2.43 -27.35 -26.55
CA MET A 1 2.95 -26.05 -27.00
C MET A 1 3.61 -25.40 -25.80
N GLU A 2 4.93 -25.48 -25.75
CA GLU A 2 5.71 -25.02 -24.60
C GLU A 2 5.88 -23.50 -24.68
N PRO A 3 5.83 -22.76 -23.56
CA PRO A 3 6.04 -21.32 -23.59
C PRO A 3 7.52 -21.03 -23.88
N VAL A 4 7.78 -20.41 -25.03
CA VAL A 4 9.12 -19.89 -25.35
C VAL A 4 9.37 -18.66 -24.49
N VAL A 5 10.16 -18.83 -23.43
CA VAL A 5 10.57 -17.72 -22.56
C VAL A 5 11.72 -16.96 -23.24
N THR A 6 11.37 -15.97 -24.08
CA THR A 6 12.34 -15.06 -24.68
C THR A 6 12.67 -13.93 -23.71
N GLY A 7 13.77 -14.04 -22.98
CA GLY A 7 14.36 -12.91 -22.25
C GLY A 7 13.43 -12.24 -21.22
N ARG A 8 13.77 -11.00 -20.87
CA ARG A 8 13.29 -10.23 -19.71
C ARG A 8 11.75 -10.17 -19.63
N GLN A 9 11.16 -11.12 -18.90
CA GLN A 9 9.77 -11.23 -18.44
C GLN A 9 8.82 -10.11 -18.91
N VAL A 10 8.26 -10.28 -20.11
CA VAL A 10 7.07 -9.57 -20.57
C VAL A 10 6.05 -10.62 -20.99
N VAL A 11 4.93 -10.70 -20.27
CA VAL A 11 3.79 -11.54 -20.70
C VAL A 11 2.86 -10.67 -21.54
N ALA A 12 2.62 -11.10 -22.77
CA ALA A 12 1.69 -10.42 -23.66
C ALA A 12 0.28 -11.01 -23.46
N SER A 13 -0.70 -10.16 -23.20
CA SER A 13 -2.11 -10.57 -23.25
C SER A 13 -2.61 -10.34 -24.67
N VAL A 14 -3.10 -11.40 -25.32
CA VAL A 14 -3.68 -11.33 -26.67
C VAL A 14 -5.20 -11.28 -26.54
N TYR A 15 -5.80 -10.15 -26.89
CA TYR A 15 -7.25 -9.97 -26.94
C TYR A 15 -7.83 -10.52 -28.26
N PRO A 16 -9.11 -10.92 -28.31
CA PRO A 16 -9.70 -11.57 -29.49
C PRO A 16 -9.77 -10.68 -30.75
N ASP A 17 -9.61 -9.36 -30.59
CA ASP A 17 -9.45 -8.36 -31.65
C ASP A 17 -8.00 -8.22 -32.16
N GLY A 18 -7.08 -9.07 -31.69
CA GLY A 18 -5.69 -9.10 -32.12
C GLY A 18 -4.79 -8.06 -31.44
N VAL A 19 -5.32 -7.31 -30.47
CA VAL A 19 -4.53 -6.33 -29.71
C VAL A 19 -3.63 -7.06 -28.73
N VAL A 20 -2.33 -6.83 -28.88
CA VAL A 20 -1.29 -7.34 -28.00
C VAL A 20 -0.93 -6.26 -27.00
N ASN A 21 -1.43 -6.38 -25.77
CA ASN A 21 -1.01 -5.49 -24.69
C ASN A 21 0.14 -6.15 -23.93
N THR A 22 1.30 -5.51 -23.95
CA THR A 22 2.42 -5.81 -23.06
C THR A 22 2.10 -5.24 -21.69
N VAL A 23 1.47 -6.06 -20.86
CA VAL A 23 1.33 -5.71 -19.45
C VAL A 23 2.69 -5.92 -18.79
N ARG A 24 3.22 -4.86 -18.18
CA ARG A 24 4.30 -4.99 -17.21
C ARG A 24 3.66 -5.67 -16.01
N SER A 25 3.60 -6.98 -16.07
CA SER A 25 3.19 -7.78 -14.93
C SER A 25 4.13 -7.35 -13.80
N HIS A 26 3.57 -6.78 -12.73
CA HIS A 26 4.28 -6.65 -11.45
C HIS A 26 4.43 -8.08 -10.91
N VAL A 27 5.15 -8.93 -11.65
CA VAL A 27 5.70 -10.18 -11.16
C VAL A 27 6.54 -9.76 -9.95
N PRO A 28 6.38 -10.42 -8.80
CA PRO A 28 7.21 -10.10 -7.64
C PRO A 28 8.65 -10.10 -8.11
N VAL A 29 9.29 -8.93 -8.03
CA VAL A 29 10.67 -8.75 -8.46
C VAL A 29 11.46 -9.82 -7.73
N ASN A 30 11.96 -10.79 -8.49
CA ASN A 30 12.74 -11.88 -7.95
C ASN A 30 13.94 -11.22 -7.26
N ILE A 31 14.01 -11.29 -5.92
CA ILE A 31 15.04 -10.65 -5.07
C ILE A 31 16.46 -11.15 -5.43
N MET A 32 16.56 -12.11 -6.35
CA MET A 32 17.79 -12.74 -6.85
C MET A 32 18.26 -12.21 -8.23
N ASP A 33 17.66 -11.16 -8.81
CA ASP A 33 18.26 -10.51 -10.00
C ASP A 33 19.40 -9.56 -9.56
N ARG A 34 20.64 -9.96 -9.84
CA ARG A 34 21.89 -9.24 -9.48
C ARG A 34 21.98 -7.83 -10.11
N SER A 35 21.04 -7.45 -10.97
CA SER A 35 20.95 -6.11 -11.59
C SER A 35 20.08 -5.14 -10.80
N VAL A 36 19.37 -5.58 -9.75
CA VAL A 36 18.58 -4.72 -8.87
C VAL A 36 19.50 -4.13 -7.80
N LYS A 37 19.88 -2.86 -7.95
CA LYS A 37 20.54 -2.11 -6.87
C LYS A 37 19.62 -2.12 -5.65
N ARG A 38 20.07 -2.73 -4.54
CA ARG A 38 19.42 -2.56 -3.24
C ARG A 38 19.30 -1.05 -2.97
N LEU A 39 18.07 -0.56 -2.78
CA LEU A 39 17.79 0.85 -2.52
C LEU A 39 17.98 1.25 -1.04
N TYR A 40 18.41 0.30 -0.21
CA TYR A 40 18.63 0.46 1.22
C TYR A 40 20.10 0.26 1.57
N LYS A 41 20.54 0.93 2.64
CA LYS A 41 21.93 0.85 3.14
C LYS A 41 21.99 -0.07 4.35
N CYS A 42 23.05 -0.85 4.45
CA CYS A 42 23.31 -1.73 5.60
C CYS A 42 24.67 -1.42 6.20
N ASP A 43 24.72 -1.43 7.53
CA ASP A 43 25.98 -1.35 8.26
C ASP A 43 26.74 -2.68 8.13
N PRO A 44 27.98 -2.67 7.63
CA PRO A 44 28.78 -3.89 7.47
C PRO A 44 29.28 -4.47 8.80
N THR A 45 29.25 -3.70 9.88
CA THR A 45 29.79 -4.06 11.20
C THR A 45 28.70 -4.68 12.06
N ASP A 46 27.53 -4.04 12.13
CA ASP A 46 26.41 -4.48 12.97
C ASP A 46 25.38 -5.34 12.20
N GLY A 47 25.46 -5.39 10.87
CA GLY A 47 24.50 -6.08 10.00
C GLY A 47 23.13 -5.41 9.95
N LYS A 48 22.96 -4.22 10.54
CA LYS A 48 21.69 -3.49 10.59
C LYS A 48 21.45 -2.74 9.27
N CYS A 49 20.28 -2.95 8.66
CA CYS A 49 19.88 -2.23 7.46
C CYS A 49 18.86 -1.12 7.74
N ILE A 50 18.99 0.00 7.03
CA ILE A 50 18.02 1.10 7.01
C ILE A 50 17.00 0.78 5.94
N CYS A 51 15.86 0.21 6.35
CA CYS A 51 14.84 -0.26 5.43
C CYS A 51 13.95 0.87 4.88
N PRO A 52 13.46 0.74 3.64
CA PRO A 52 12.45 1.65 3.12
C PRO A 52 11.15 1.46 3.91
N VAL A 53 10.31 2.50 3.91
CA VAL A 53 8.99 2.47 4.56
C VAL A 53 8.17 1.27 4.08
N GLY A 54 7.48 0.63 5.01
CA GLY A 54 6.67 -0.56 4.75
C GLY A 54 7.44 -1.88 4.68
N ARG A 55 8.75 -1.88 4.95
CA ARG A 55 9.57 -3.10 5.00
C ARG A 55 10.42 -3.21 6.26
N HIS A 56 10.75 -4.44 6.61
CA HIS A 56 11.61 -4.80 7.75
C HIS A 56 12.40 -6.08 7.47
N GLY A 57 13.12 -6.54 8.50
CA GLY A 57 13.96 -7.72 8.45
C GLY A 57 15.44 -7.36 8.22
N PRO A 58 16.35 -8.34 8.35
CA PRO A 58 17.78 -8.13 8.26
C PRO A 58 18.22 -7.58 6.90
N LEU A 59 17.47 -7.88 5.83
CA LEU A 59 17.75 -7.39 4.48
C LEU A 59 16.55 -6.67 3.85
N CYS A 60 15.63 -6.13 4.66
CA CYS A 60 14.45 -5.38 4.17
C CYS A 60 13.60 -6.16 3.14
N GLU A 61 13.59 -7.48 3.27
CA GLU A 61 12.93 -8.42 2.38
C GLU A 61 11.47 -8.66 2.77
N GLU A 62 11.15 -8.43 4.05
CA GLU A 62 9.83 -8.63 4.62
C GLU A 62 9.01 -7.34 4.55
N GLU A 63 7.73 -7.46 4.22
CA GLU A 63 6.78 -6.35 4.33
C GLU A 63 6.21 -6.26 5.75
N CYS A 64 5.80 -5.07 6.17
CA CYS A 64 5.20 -4.92 7.49
C CYS A 64 3.99 -5.84 7.67
N ARG A 65 3.97 -6.55 8.80
CA ARG A 65 2.80 -7.33 9.21
C ARG A 65 1.55 -6.46 9.28
N ALA A 66 0.40 -7.07 9.02
CA ALA A 66 -0.90 -6.42 9.12
C ALA A 66 -1.04 -5.68 10.46
N GLY A 67 -1.52 -4.43 10.39
CA GLY A 67 -1.66 -3.55 11.56
C GLY A 67 -0.40 -2.74 11.92
N ARG A 68 0.69 -2.82 11.14
CA ARG A 68 1.87 -1.96 11.30
C ARG A 68 2.25 -1.26 10.01
N CYS A 69 2.85 -0.07 10.15
CA CYS A 69 3.28 0.76 9.04
C CYS A 69 4.52 1.61 9.37
N GLY A 70 5.04 2.30 8.36
CA GLY A 70 6.14 3.27 8.51
C GLY A 70 7.53 2.65 8.41
N GLU A 71 8.53 3.38 8.89
CA GLU A 71 9.92 2.92 8.91
C GLU A 71 10.08 1.78 9.91
N SER A 72 10.69 0.68 9.46
CA SER A 72 10.89 -0.54 10.27
C SER A 72 9.60 -1.08 10.93
N CYS A 73 8.42 -0.73 10.41
CA CYS A 73 7.12 -1.14 10.95
C CYS A 73 6.88 -0.72 12.41
N MET A 74 7.46 0.39 12.84
CA MET A 74 7.36 0.86 14.23
C MET A 74 5.98 1.44 14.56
N ASN A 75 5.26 1.96 13.58
CA ASN A 75 3.94 2.56 13.81
C ASN A 75 2.85 1.49 13.76
N LYS A 76 1.87 1.59 14.67
CA LYS A 76 0.65 0.78 14.63
C LYS A 76 -0.40 1.51 13.80
N CYS A 77 -1.09 0.76 12.95
CA CYS A 77 -2.23 1.31 12.20
C CYS A 77 -3.42 1.53 13.13
N GLN A 78 -4.14 2.64 12.91
CA GLN A 78 -5.36 3.00 13.64
C GLN A 78 -6.61 2.70 12.80
N CYS A 79 -6.63 1.52 12.18
CA CYS A 79 -7.75 1.07 11.36
C CYS A 79 -8.64 0.16 12.20
N PHE A 80 -9.95 0.41 12.18
CA PHE A 80 -10.94 -0.35 12.95
C PHE A 80 -11.78 -1.26 12.04
N ASN A 81 -12.60 -2.11 12.65
CA ASN A 81 -13.61 -2.92 11.96
C ASN A 81 -13.05 -3.85 10.86
N GLY A 82 -11.89 -4.45 11.15
CA GLY A 82 -11.24 -5.39 10.22
C GLY A 82 -10.63 -4.72 8.98
N ALA A 83 -10.51 -3.40 8.98
CA ALA A 83 -9.89 -2.67 7.88
C ALA A 83 -8.41 -3.02 7.72
N SER A 84 -7.99 -3.10 6.47
CA SER A 84 -6.58 -3.31 6.10
C SER A 84 -5.85 -1.98 6.09
N CYS A 85 -4.54 -2.01 6.34
CA CYS A 85 -3.72 -0.80 6.43
C CYS A 85 -2.55 -0.88 5.46
N ASN A 86 -2.30 0.22 4.76
CA ASN A 86 -1.13 0.34 3.88
C ASN A 86 0.16 0.35 4.73
N PRO A 87 1.11 -0.57 4.49
CA PRO A 87 2.32 -0.67 5.29
C PRO A 87 3.27 0.52 5.14
N LYS A 88 3.18 1.28 4.03
CA LYS A 88 4.02 2.46 3.79
C LYS A 88 3.44 3.72 4.42
N THR A 89 2.15 3.98 4.19
CA THR A 89 1.51 5.25 4.56
C THR A 89 0.70 5.17 5.84
N GLY A 90 0.27 3.98 6.25
CA GLY A 90 -0.67 3.81 7.35
C GLY A 90 -2.14 4.05 6.97
N GLN A 91 -2.44 4.30 5.68
CA GLN A 91 -3.79 4.59 5.23
C GLN A 91 -4.69 3.33 5.31
N CYS A 92 -5.90 3.50 5.83
CA CYS A 92 -6.86 2.43 5.98
C CYS A 92 -7.66 2.19 4.69
N SER A 93 -7.83 0.92 4.33
CA SER A 93 -8.79 0.44 3.34
C SER A 93 -9.93 -0.24 4.09
N CYS A 94 -11.05 0.46 4.15
CA CYS A 94 -12.22 0.03 4.92
C CYS A 94 -12.95 -1.13 4.23
N SER A 95 -13.51 -2.02 5.05
CA SER A 95 -14.51 -2.99 4.61
C SER A 95 -15.74 -2.26 4.05
N PRO A 96 -16.55 -2.92 3.20
CA PRO A 96 -17.89 -2.44 2.89
C PRO A 96 -18.61 -2.11 4.21
N GLU A 97 -19.40 -1.03 4.22
CA GLU A 97 -20.14 -0.53 5.39
C GLU A 97 -19.37 0.38 6.36
N TRP A 98 -18.07 0.62 6.17
CA TRP A 98 -17.27 1.51 7.03
C TRP A 98 -16.62 2.67 6.27
N LEU A 99 -16.53 3.82 6.94
CA LEU A 99 -16.06 5.10 6.41
C LEU A 99 -15.12 5.84 7.36
N GLY A 100 -14.51 6.89 6.80
CA GLY A 100 -13.60 7.78 7.49
C GLY A 100 -12.14 7.32 7.40
N PRO A 101 -11.19 8.15 7.87
CA PRO A 101 -9.77 7.85 7.79
C PRO A 101 -9.35 6.62 8.61
N THR A 102 -10.13 6.27 9.64
CA THR A 102 -9.89 5.16 10.57
C THR A 102 -10.91 4.02 10.42
N CYS A 103 -11.86 4.12 9.49
CA CYS A 103 -12.94 3.13 9.28
C CYS A 103 -13.84 2.91 10.50
N GLN A 104 -14.13 3.98 11.27
CA GLN A 104 -14.98 3.91 12.47
C GLN A 104 -16.42 4.33 12.22
N VAL A 105 -16.74 4.95 11.08
CA VAL A 105 -18.09 5.45 10.78
C VAL A 105 -18.86 4.41 10.00
N GLU A 106 -20.01 3.97 10.49
CA GLU A 106 -20.89 3.03 9.78
C GLU A 106 -21.68 3.75 8.68
N MET A 107 -21.69 3.19 7.47
CA MET A 107 -22.42 3.77 6.32
C MET A 107 -23.93 3.57 6.41
N LEU A 108 -24.38 2.48 7.02
CA LEU A 108 -25.79 2.10 7.10
C LEU A 108 -26.47 2.62 8.37
N ASP A 109 -25.73 3.27 9.27
CA ASP A 109 -26.32 3.87 10.45
C ASP A 109 -27.06 5.17 10.07
N PRO A 110 -28.39 5.26 10.27
CA PRO A 110 -29.18 6.44 9.92
C PRO A 110 -28.77 7.69 10.70
N ASN A 111 -28.06 7.55 11.81
CA ASN A 111 -27.58 8.68 12.62
C ASN A 111 -26.24 9.23 12.12
N ASN A 112 -25.54 8.53 11.23
CA ASN A 112 -24.29 8.96 10.58
C ASN A 112 -24.50 9.61 9.20
N ILE A 113 -25.75 9.95 8.85
CA ILE A 113 -26.08 10.68 7.62
C ILE A 113 -25.60 12.13 7.78
N ALA A 114 -24.60 12.54 6.98
CA ALA A 114 -24.17 13.93 6.92
C ALA A 114 -25.32 14.83 6.42
N ASN A 115 -25.84 15.65 7.32
CA ASN A 115 -26.84 16.66 7.02
C ASN A 115 -26.17 17.97 6.59
N ARG A 116 -26.97 18.86 5.99
CA ARG A 116 -26.54 20.22 5.66
C ARG A 116 -26.24 20.98 6.96
N GLY A 117 -24.98 21.02 7.37
CA GLY A 117 -24.54 21.69 8.59
C GLY A 117 -23.40 20.99 9.32
N ASP A 118 -23.19 19.69 9.08
CA ASP A 118 -22.24 18.85 9.83
C ASP A 118 -20.75 19.05 9.44
N LEU A 119 -20.39 20.20 8.87
CA LEU A 119 -18.98 20.54 8.66
C LEU A 119 -18.38 21.06 9.99
N PRO A 120 -17.19 20.60 10.40
CA PRO A 120 -16.50 21.12 11.58
C PRO A 120 -16.26 22.62 11.42
N GLU A 121 -16.65 23.44 12.39
CA GLU A 121 -16.65 24.92 12.38
C GLU A 121 -15.28 25.55 12.04
N ASP A 122 -14.21 24.76 12.06
CA ASP A 122 -12.82 25.17 11.88
C ASP A 122 -12.39 25.40 10.42
N TRP A 123 -13.32 25.30 9.47
CA TRP A 123 -13.03 25.54 8.06
C TRP A 123 -12.89 27.05 7.77
N LYS A 124 -11.72 27.59 8.10
CA LYS A 124 -11.33 29.00 7.93
C LYS A 124 -11.15 29.46 6.47
N TRP A 125 -11.97 28.98 5.54
CA TRP A 125 -12.10 29.60 4.21
C TRP A 125 -13.37 30.45 4.06
N ARG A 126 -14.38 30.31 4.94
CA ARG A 126 -15.60 31.15 4.93
C ARG A 126 -15.47 32.48 5.68
N THR A 127 -14.44 32.66 6.50
CA THR A 127 -14.26 33.84 7.38
C THR A 127 -13.32 34.92 6.82
N LYS A 128 -12.85 34.80 5.57
CA LYS A 128 -12.25 35.93 4.86
C LYS A 128 -13.32 36.67 4.08
N ARG A 129 -14.04 37.56 4.76
CA ARG A 129 -14.76 38.66 4.13
C ARG A 129 -14.37 39.96 4.81
#